data_AF-A0A4Y2BWR6-F1
#
_entry.id   AF-A0A4Y2BWR6-F1
#
_cell.length_a   1.000
_cell.length_b   1.000
_cell.length_c   1.000
_cell.angle_alpha   90.00
_cell.angle_beta   90.00
_cell.angle_gamma   90.00
#
_symmetry.space_group_name_H-M   'P 1'
#
loop_
_entity.id
_entity.type
_entity.pdbx_description
1 polymer ?
#
loop_
_entity_poly.entity_id
_entity_poly.type
_entity_poly.pdbx_seq_one_letter_code
_entity_poly.pdbx_strand_id
1 'polypeptide(L)'
;MAILNPKSHHSMVRETQTLLLSHKHIHLRWLKAHVGYLGNECADQLAKEAITKGDPFLLPKPLSYLKAEIMSAALSIWQDNRNNGETGAVHTI
;
A
#
# COMPACT_ATOMS: atom_id res chain seq x y z
N MET A 1 -2.87 -17.88 7.71
CA MET A 1 -1.73 -16.99 8.01
C MET A 1 -1.74 -15.83 7.03
N ALA A 2 -1.92 -14.58 7.49
CA ALA A 2 -2.08 -13.40 6.63
C ALA A 2 -0.84 -13.06 5.77
N ILE A 3 0.34 -13.56 6.16
CA ILE A 3 1.62 -13.31 5.48
C ILE A 3 1.67 -13.97 4.10
N LEU A 4 1.04 -15.14 3.92
CA LEU A 4 1.02 -15.89 2.65
C LEU A 4 -0.15 -15.46 1.77
N ASN A 5 -0.30 -14.17 1.47
CA ASN A 5 -1.27 -13.73 0.46
C ASN A 5 -0.77 -14.18 -0.93
N PRO A 6 -1.43 -15.15 -1.59
CA PRO A 6 -0.96 -15.68 -2.87
C PRO A 6 -1.15 -14.70 -4.03
N LYS A 7 -1.86 -13.58 -3.82
CA LYS A 7 -2.24 -12.65 -4.89
C LYS A 7 -1.14 -11.68 -5.32
N SER A 8 -0.08 -11.51 -4.52
CA SER A 8 1.01 -10.58 -4.87
C SER A 8 2.18 -11.31 -5.51
N HIS A 9 2.44 -11.01 -6.78
CA HIS A 9 3.59 -11.54 -7.52
C HIS A 9 4.83 -10.63 -7.44
N HIS A 10 4.75 -9.52 -6.70
CA HIS A 10 5.84 -8.55 -6.61
C HIS A 10 7.06 -9.14 -5.89
N SER A 11 8.25 -9.01 -6.49
CA SER A 11 9.50 -9.63 -6.01
C SER A 11 9.81 -9.27 -4.55
N MET A 12 9.75 -7.97 -4.22
CA MET A 12 9.98 -7.46 -2.85
C MET A 12 8.99 -8.05 -1.83
N VAL A 13 7.74 -8.32 -2.22
CA VAL A 13 6.74 -8.91 -1.33
C VAL A 13 7.09 -10.37 -1.05
N ARG A 14 7.48 -11.13 -2.09
CA ARG A 14 7.91 -12.53 -1.92
C ARG A 14 9.15 -12.64 -1.05
N GLU A 15 10.14 -11.78 -1.27
CA GLU A 15 11.37 -11.76 -0.47
C GLU A 15 11.07 -11.46 1.00
N THR A 16 10.25 -10.44 1.26
CA THR A 16 9.81 -10.10 2.63
C THR A 16 9.03 -11.26 3.28
N GLN A 17 8.14 -11.92 2.54
CA GLN A 17 7.40 -13.09 3.03
C GLN A 17 8.35 -14.23 3.40
N THR A 18 9.32 -14.55 2.55
CA THR A 18 10.32 -15.60 2.81
C THR A 18 11.14 -15.30 4.07
N LEU A 19 11.60 -14.06 4.23
CA LEU A 19 12.36 -13.64 5.41
C LEU A 19 11.53 -13.73 6.70
N LEU A 20 10.26 -13.34 6.65
CA LEU A 20 9.37 -13.46 7.82
C LEU A 20 9.08 -14.93 8.18
N LEU A 21 8.97 -15.81 7.19
CA LEU A 21 8.72 -17.24 7.40
C LEU A 21 9.96 -17.99 7.90
N SER A 22 11.17 -17.57 7.50
CA SER A 22 12.40 -18.20 7.96
C SER A 22 12.72 -17.90 9.43
N HIS A 23 12.15 -16.84 10.01
CA HIS A 23 12.44 -16.40 11.38
C HIS A 23 11.23 -16.58 12.30
N LYS A 24 11.28 -17.61 13.16
CA LYS A 24 10.15 -18.03 14.01
C LYS A 24 9.85 -17.11 15.21
N HIS A 25 10.74 -16.16 15.52
CA HIS A 25 10.66 -15.31 16.72
C HIS A 25 10.38 -13.84 16.41
N ILE A 26 9.81 -13.55 15.23
CA ILE A 26 9.41 -12.19 14.87
C ILE A 26 7.93 -11.99 15.21
N HIS A 27 7.65 -10.98 16.02
CA HIS A 27 6.29 -10.55 16.33
C HIS A 27 5.98 -9.23 15.65
N LEU A 28 5.03 -9.23 14.73
CA LEU A 28 4.57 -8.02 14.06
C LEU A 28 3.45 -7.37 14.88
N ARG A 29 3.60 -6.08 15.18
CA ARG A 29 2.58 -5.27 15.83
C ARG A 29 2.40 -3.97 15.06
N TRP A 30 1.16 -3.57 14.84
CA TRP A 30 0.85 -2.25 14.31
C TRP A 30 0.89 -1.23 15.46
N LEU A 31 1.68 -0.17 15.29
CA LEU A 31 1.75 0.95 16.22
C LEU A 31 1.22 2.20 15.53
N LYS A 32 0.54 3.05 16.30
CA LYS A 32 0.05 4.34 15.81
C LYS A 32 1.24 5.29 15.59
N ALA A 33 1.28 5.94 14.44
CA ALA A 33 2.29 6.96 14.14
C ALA A 33 2.05 8.26 14.93
N HIS A 34 3.13 8.99 15.19
CA HIS A 34 3.13 10.36 15.77
C HIS A 34 2.44 10.49 17.14
N VAL A 35 2.68 9.53 18.03
CA VAL A 35 2.15 9.55 19.41
C VAL A 35 3.23 9.44 20.49
N GLY A 36 4.50 9.75 20.18
CA GLY A 36 5.59 9.76 21.15
C GLY A 36 6.37 8.46 21.26
N TYR A 37 6.14 7.46 20.40
CA TYR A 37 6.95 6.22 20.42
C TYR A 37 8.33 6.48 19.84
N LEU A 38 9.34 6.61 20.70
CA LEU A 38 10.71 6.99 20.34
C LEU A 38 11.27 6.22 19.13
N GLY A 39 11.16 4.88 19.13
CA GLY A 39 11.66 4.06 18.02
C GLY A 39 10.94 4.30 16.70
N ASN A 40 9.62 4.52 16.74
CA ASN A 40 8.83 4.82 15.55
C ASN A 40 9.12 6.23 15.02
N GLU A 41 9.29 7.21 15.92
CA GLU A 41 9.63 8.59 15.55
C GLU A 41 11.03 8.70 14.99
N CYS A 42 12.00 7.98 15.58
CA CYS A 42 13.35 7.88 15.05
C CYS A 42 13.35 7.27 13.64
N ALA A 43 12.61 6.16 13.43
CA ALA A 43 12.49 5.56 12.11
C ALA A 43 11.85 6.50 11.07
N ASP A 44 10.80 7.24 11.44
CA ASP A 44 10.16 8.25 10.57
C ASP A 44 11.12 9.39 10.22
N GLN A 45 11.88 9.89 11.20
CA GLN A 45 12.89 10.92 10.98
C GLN A 45 14.01 10.44 10.03
N LEU A 46 14.53 9.23 10.25
CA LEU A 46 15.53 8.62 9.37
C LEU A 46 15.01 8.44 7.93
N ALA A 47 13.75 8.02 7.77
CA ALA A 47 13.14 7.89 6.45
C ALA A 47 13.02 9.24 5.73
N LYS A 48 12.62 10.30 6.44
CA LYS A 48 12.57 11.68 5.89
C LYS A 48 13.95 12.18 5.47
N GLU A 49 14.97 11.90 6.27
CA GLU A 49 16.35 12.24 5.94
C GLU A 49 16.86 11.47 4.71
N ALA A 50 16.52 10.19 4.59
CA ALA A 50 16.89 9.39 3.43
C ALA A 50 16.25 9.92 2.14
N ILE A 51 15.00 10.37 2.19
CA ILE A 51 14.29 10.95 1.03
C ILE A 51 14.90 12.31 0.62
N THR A 52 15.37 13.11 1.59
CA THR A 52 15.95 14.43 1.30
C THR A 52 17.41 14.37 0.87
N LYS A 53 18.16 13.35 1.30
CA LYS A 53 19.57 13.12 0.94
C LYS A 53 19.75 12.16 -0.25
N GLY A 54 18.71 11.43 -0.63
CA GLY A 54 18.72 10.51 -1.77
C GLY A 54 18.67 11.23 -3.11
N ASP A 55 18.96 10.50 -4.19
CA ASP A 55 18.81 11.05 -5.54
C ASP A 55 17.36 11.52 -5.76
N PRO A 56 17.16 12.73 -6.30
CA PRO A 56 15.83 13.22 -6.60
C PRO A 56 15.11 12.21 -7.51
N PHE A 57 14.02 11.63 -7.01
CA PHE A 57 13.14 10.84 -7.85
C PHE A 57 12.45 11.77 -8.84
N LEU A 58 13.04 11.91 -10.03
CA LEU A 58 12.48 12.71 -11.09
C LEU A 58 11.22 12.03 -11.60
N LEU A 59 10.07 12.57 -11.22
CA LEU A 59 8.81 12.12 -11.76
C LEU A 59 8.79 12.44 -13.26
N PRO A 60 8.58 11.45 -14.14
CA PRO A 60 8.53 11.69 -15.59
C PRO A 60 7.31 12.52 -16.00
N LYS A 61 6.32 12.68 -15.11
CA LYS A 61 5.12 13.49 -15.32
C LYS A 61 4.85 14.37 -14.10
N PRO A 62 4.23 15.56 -14.28
CA PRO A 62 3.84 16.42 -13.16
C PRO A 62 2.96 15.70 -12.15
N LEU A 63 3.08 16.08 -10.88
CA LEU A 63 2.28 15.51 -9.79
C LEU A 63 0.77 15.66 -10.02
N SER A 64 0.33 16.77 -10.63
CA SER A 64 -1.07 17.01 -10.98
C SER A 64 -1.61 15.96 -11.96
N TYR A 65 -0.81 15.58 -12.95
CA TYR A 65 -1.18 14.55 -13.93
C TYR A 65 -1.31 13.18 -13.25
N LEU A 66 -0.32 12.78 -12.44
CA LEU A 66 -0.38 11.51 -11.71
C LEU A 66 -1.58 11.44 -10.77
N LYS A 67 -1.89 12.55 -10.09
CA LYS A 67 -3.06 12.66 -9.22
C LYS A 67 -4.37 12.50 -10.00
N ALA A 68 -4.47 13.10 -11.18
CA ALA A 68 -5.64 12.96 -12.05
C ALA A 68 -5.82 11.50 -12.53
N GLU A 69 -4.73 10.84 -12.95
CA GLU A 69 -4.76 9.44 -13.38
C GLU A 69 -5.20 8.50 -12.25
N ILE A 70 -4.62 8.65 -11.05
CA ILE A 70 -5.00 7.83 -9.88
C ILE A 70 -6.47 8.04 -9.52
N MET A 71 -6.93 9.29 -9.55
CA MET A 71 -8.33 9.60 -9.23
C MET A 71 -9.28 9.01 -10.28
N SER A 72 -8.93 9.12 -11.57
CA SER A 72 -9.68 8.52 -12.67
C SER A 72 -9.78 6.99 -12.53
N ALA A 73 -8.65 6.32 -12.26
CA ALA A 73 -8.62 4.87 -12.06
C ALA A 73 -9.45 4.44 -10.83
N ALA A 74 -9.32 5.16 -9.71
CA ALA A 74 -10.12 4.88 -8.51
C ALA A 74 -11.62 5.07 -8.76
N LEU A 75 -12.00 6.09 -9.54
CA LEU A 75 -13.38 6.35 -9.92
C LEU A 75 -13.94 5.24 -10.80
N SER A 76 -13.15 4.78 -11.80
CA SER A 76 -13.50 3.67 -12.67
C SER A 76 -13.75 2.40 -11.87
N ILE A 77 -12.83 2.05 -10.96
CA ILE A 77 -12.98 0.86 -10.09
C ILE A 77 -14.24 0.97 -9.23
N TRP A 78 -14.52 2.15 -8.67
CA TRP A 78 -15.72 2.36 -7.88
C TRP A 78 -17.00 2.21 -8.71
N GLN A 79 -17.02 2.77 -9.92
CA GLN A 79 -18.15 2.65 -10.86
C GLN A 79 -18.37 1.21 -11.30
N ASP A 80 -17.30 0.49 -11.66
CA ASP A 80 -17.37 -0.92 -12.05
C ASP A 80 -17.95 -1.77 -10.93
N ASN A 81 -17.51 -1.54 -9.69
CA ASN A 81 -18.07 -2.24 -8.51
C ASN A 81 -19.55 -1.93 -8.29
N ARG A 82 -19.99 -0.69 -8.55
CA ARG A 82 -21.40 -0.30 -8.43
C ARG A 82 -22.26 -0.95 -9.50
N ASN A 83 -21.82 -0.90 -10.76
CA ASN A 83 -22.54 -1.45 -11.90
C ASN A 83 -22.63 -2.99 -11.83
N ASN A 84 -21.57 -3.65 -11.38
CA ASN A 84 -21.56 -5.10 -11.16
C ASN A 84 -22.40 -5.54 -9.94
N GLY A 85 -22.67 -4.63 -9.00
CA GLY A 85 -23.59 -4.88 -7.88
C GLY A 85 -25.07 -4.77 -8.25
N GLU A 86 -25.42 -3.99 -9.28
CA GLU A 86 -26.80 -3.81 -9.76
C GLU A 86 -27.31 -5.01 -10.58
N THR A 87 -26.43 -5.89 -11.07
CA THR A 87 -26.83 -7.11 -11.79
C THR A 87 -27.44 -8.19 -10.88
N GLY A 88 -27.49 -7.97 -9.56
CA GLY A 88 -28.09 -8.88 -8.58
C GLY A 88 -29.56 -8.62 -8.24
N ALA A 89 -30.20 -7.59 -8.81
CA ALA A 89 -31.56 -7.21 -8.43
C ALA A 89 -32.46 -6.85 -9.64
N VAL A 90 -32.45 -7.69 -10.67
CA VAL A 90 -33.56 -7.72 -11.65
C VAL A 90 -34.15 -9.13 -11.67
N HIS A 91 -34.88 -9.49 -10.62
CA HIS A 91 -35.93 -10.49 -10.73
C HIS A 91 -37.10 -10.17 -9.78
N THR A 92 -38.27 -10.07 -10.40
CA THR A 92 -39.61 -10.28 -9.85
C THR A 92 -40.34 -9.11 -9.19
N ILE A 93 -41.24 -8.52 -9.98
CA ILE A 93 -42.67 -8.48 -9.64
C ILE A 93 -43.46 -8.96 -10.85
#